data_AF-A0A2L2YV21-F1
#
_entry.id   AF-A0A2L2YV21-F1
#
_cell.length_a   1.000
_cell.length_b   1.000
_cell.length_c   1.000
_cell.angle_alpha   90.00
_cell.angle_beta   90.00
_cell.angle_gamma   90.00
#
_symmetry.space_group_name_H-M   'P 1'
#
loop_
_entity.id
_entity.type
_entity.pdbx_description
1 polymer ?
#
loop_
_entity_poly.entity_id
_entity_poly.type
_entity_poly.pdbx_seq_one_letter_code
_entity_poly.pdbx_strand_id
1 'polypeptide(L)'
;EKAEYELGDNVSILCNSGKSKPAPELKWYINDQLVQSEQSDPETVVYPDQLESTSIALRFRLKPDVLHNGKVILKCVATVNHIHAVSIKEIRAIGSKQLELHKCLFYLTIVITLILCAT
;
A
#
# COMPACT_ATOMS: atom_id res chain seq x y z
N GLU A 1 -15.38 -0.13 -3.08
CA GLU A 1 -14.08 -0.80 -2.82
C GLU A 1 -13.83 -0.87 -1.31
N LYS A 2 -13.22 -1.94 -0.80
CA LYS A 2 -12.90 -2.10 0.64
C LYS A 2 -11.81 -1.08 1.04
N ALA A 3 -12.05 -0.33 2.12
CA ALA A 3 -11.14 0.70 2.63
C ALA A 3 -10.57 0.35 4.02
N GLU A 4 -11.13 -0.66 4.68
CA GLU A 4 -10.72 -1.11 6.02
C GLU A 4 -10.37 -2.59 5.95
N TYR A 5 -9.24 -2.98 6.54
CA TYR A 5 -8.67 -4.33 6.48
C TYR A 5 -8.20 -4.73 7.86
N GLU A 6 -8.21 -6.03 8.17
CA GLU A 6 -7.60 -6.53 9.40
C GLU A 6 -6.10 -6.74 9.22
N LEU A 7 -5.34 -6.66 10.31
CA LEU A 7 -3.94 -7.04 10.29
C LEU A 7 -3.82 -8.52 9.87
N GLY A 8 -3.01 -8.79 8.86
CA GLY A 8 -2.83 -10.11 8.28
C GLY A 8 -3.67 -10.38 7.02
N ASP A 9 -4.63 -9.50 6.67
CA ASP A 9 -5.40 -9.59 5.42
C ASP A 9 -4.49 -9.54 4.19
N ASN A 10 -4.85 -10.31 3.16
CA ASN A 10 -4.28 -10.15 1.83
C ASN A 10 -5.03 -9.05 1.09
N VAL A 11 -4.38 -7.90 0.90
CA VAL A 11 -4.91 -6.77 0.14
C VAL A 11 -4.64 -7.02 -1.34
N SER A 12 -5.67 -6.92 -2.18
CA SER A 12 -5.58 -7.00 -3.64
C SER A 12 -6.33 -5.84 -4.27
N ILE A 13 -5.61 -4.97 -4.98
CA ILE A 13 -6.16 -3.75 -5.61
C ILE A 13 -5.68 -3.67 -7.04
N LEU A 14 -6.59 -3.34 -7.97
CA LEU A 14 -6.26 -3.18 -9.39
C LEU A 14 -6.16 -1.69 -9.74
N CYS A 15 -5.10 -1.32 -10.45
CA CYS A 15 -5.01 -0.03 -11.11
C CYS A 15 -5.18 -0.23 -12.62
N ASN A 16 -5.99 0.60 -13.26
CA ASN A 16 -6.11 0.68 -14.71
C ASN A 16 -5.81 2.11 -15.15
N SER A 17 -5.00 2.25 -16.20
CA SER A 17 -4.66 3.54 -16.78
C SER A 17 -5.79 4.09 -17.65
N GLY A 18 -5.71 5.38 -17.96
CA GLY A 18 -6.40 5.93 -19.13
C GLY A 18 -5.81 5.39 -20.43
N LYS A 19 -6.53 5.61 -21.53
CA LYS A 19 -6.05 5.29 -22.89
C LYS A 19 -4.98 6.30 -23.33
N SER A 20 -3.87 5.82 -23.89
CA SER A 20 -2.82 6.65 -24.50
C SER A 20 -2.07 5.89 -25.60
N LYS A 21 -1.09 6.55 -26.22
CA LYS A 21 -0.15 5.90 -27.13
C LYS A 21 1.25 6.53 -26.96
N PRO A 22 2.26 5.78 -26.50
CA PRO A 22 2.25 4.35 -26.14
C PRO A 22 1.38 4.05 -24.89
N ALA A 23 1.17 2.77 -24.58
CA ALA A 23 0.57 2.33 -23.32
C ALA A 23 1.29 2.92 -22.08
N PRO A 24 0.58 3.35 -21.02
CA PRO A 24 1.22 3.90 -19.83
C PRO A 24 1.98 2.85 -19.01
N GLU A 25 3.20 3.17 -18.61
CA GLU A 25 3.90 2.38 -17.60
C GLU A 25 3.27 2.61 -16.22
N LEU A 26 2.86 1.53 -15.54
CA LEU A 26 2.27 1.60 -14.21
C LEU A 26 3.24 1.17 -13.12
N LYS A 27 3.29 1.94 -12.03
CA LYS A 27 4.08 1.62 -10.82
C LYS A 27 3.24 1.82 -9.57
N TRP A 28 3.43 0.94 -8.59
CA TRP A 28 2.79 1.01 -7.29
C TRP A 28 3.75 1.53 -6.22
N TYR A 29 3.21 2.35 -5.33
CA TYR A 29 3.90 2.84 -4.14
C TYR A 29 3.05 2.55 -2.90
N ILE A 30 3.69 2.06 -1.85
CA ILE A 30 3.11 1.91 -0.52
C ILE A 30 3.82 2.91 0.39
N ASN A 31 3.08 3.89 0.91
CA ASN A 31 3.62 4.99 1.72
C ASN A 31 4.86 5.63 1.08
N ASP A 32 4.75 5.99 -0.20
CA ASP A 32 5.83 6.60 -1.00
C ASP A 32 7.06 5.72 -1.29
N GLN A 33 7.04 4.46 -0.86
CA GLN A 33 8.06 3.48 -1.24
C GLN A 33 7.62 2.71 -2.48
N LEU A 34 8.46 2.71 -3.52
CA LEU A 34 8.24 1.91 -4.72
C LEU A 34 8.23 0.43 -4.33
N VAL A 35 7.18 -0.28 -4.73
CA VAL A 35 7.09 -1.73 -4.51
C VAL A 35 7.09 -2.43 -5.85
N GLN A 36 7.91 -3.48 -5.97
CA GLN A 36 7.75 -4.42 -7.06
C GLN A 36 6.53 -5.27 -6.76
N SER A 37 5.55 -5.26 -7.66
CA SER A 37 4.47 -6.24 -7.60
C SER A 37 5.05 -7.56 -8.07
N GLU A 38 5.68 -8.32 -7.17
CA GLU A 38 6.33 -9.60 -7.50
C GLU A 38 5.37 -10.63 -8.11
N GLN A 39 4.05 -10.38 -8.06
CA GLN A 39 3.00 -11.33 -8.40
C GLN A 39 1.98 -10.75 -9.40
N SER A 40 2.29 -9.65 -10.07
CA SER A 40 1.37 -9.05 -11.04
C SER A 40 2.12 -8.36 -12.15
N ASP A 41 2.31 -9.09 -13.25
CA ASP A 41 2.76 -8.51 -14.50
C ASP A 41 1.71 -7.52 -15.01
N PRO A 42 2.12 -6.36 -15.56
CA PRO A 42 1.21 -5.43 -16.18
C PRO A 42 0.59 -6.03 -17.44
N GLU A 43 -0.73 -5.90 -17.57
CA GLU A 43 -1.48 -6.29 -18.76
C GLU A 43 -1.77 -5.06 -19.62
N THR A 44 -1.56 -5.15 -20.93
CA THR A 44 -1.85 -4.06 -21.87
C THR A 44 -2.97 -4.47 -22.82
N VAL A 45 -3.95 -3.58 -22.97
CA VAL A 45 -5.08 -3.75 -23.89
C VAL A 45 -4.99 -2.68 -24.98
N VAL A 46 -5.08 -3.12 -26.23
CA VAL A 46 -5.19 -2.24 -27.41
C VAL A 46 -6.66 -2.14 -27.81
N TYR A 47 -7.16 -0.92 -27.95
CA TYR A 47 -8.56 -0.65 -28.30
C TYR A 47 -8.75 -0.43 -29.81
N PRO A 48 -9.99 -0.45 -30.32
CA PRO A 48 -10.27 -0.22 -31.75
C PRO A 48 -9.82 1.14 -32.29
N ASP A 49 -9.69 2.15 -31.42
CA ASP A 49 -9.16 3.49 -31.74
C ASP A 49 -7.61 3.53 -31.78
N GLN A 50 -6.95 2.37 -31.67
CA GLN A 50 -5.51 2.19 -31.66
C GLN A 50 -4.79 2.82 -30.47
N LEU A 51 -5.55 3.26 -29.44
CA LEU A 51 -5.01 3.64 -28.15
C LEU A 51 -4.88 2.41 -27.26
N GLU A 52 -4.06 2.55 -26.22
CA GLU A 52 -3.61 1.47 -25.36
C GLU A 52 -3.84 1.85 -23.90
N SER A 53 -4.23 0.90 -23.06
CA SER A 53 -4.24 1.05 -21.60
C SER A 53 -3.48 -0.07 -20.94
N THR A 54 -2.91 0.20 -19.78
CA THR A 54 -2.22 -0.78 -18.96
C THR A 54 -2.96 -0.96 -17.64
N SER A 55 -2.99 -2.19 -17.14
CA SER A 55 -3.52 -2.53 -15.83
C SER A 55 -2.50 -3.33 -15.03
N ILE A 56 -2.37 -3.04 -13.73
CA ILE A 56 -1.49 -3.79 -12.82
C ILE A 56 -2.14 -3.95 -11.45
N ALA A 57 -2.10 -5.17 -10.92
CA ALA A 57 -2.57 -5.45 -9.57
C ALA A 57 -1.45 -5.23 -8.53
N LEU A 58 -1.84 -4.73 -7.37
CA LEU A 58 -1.03 -4.72 -6.16
C LEU A 58 -1.57 -5.78 -5.21
N ARG A 59 -0.70 -6.70 -4.80
CA ARG A 59 -1.03 -7.75 -3.83
C ARG A 59 0.00 -7.76 -2.73
N PHE A 60 -0.44 -7.61 -1.48
CA PHE A 60 0.44 -7.69 -0.32
C PHE A 60 -0.34 -8.13 0.92
N ARG A 61 0.39 -8.67 1.89
CA ARG A 61 -0.17 -8.97 3.20
C ARG A 61 -0.06 -7.74 4.09
N LEU A 62 -1.18 -7.29 4.65
CA LEU A 62 -1.20 -6.12 5.54
C LEU A 62 -0.52 -6.46 6.86
N LYS A 63 0.66 -5.88 7.09
CA LYS A 63 1.44 -6.07 8.30
C LYS A 63 1.53 -4.77 9.11
N PRO A 64 1.85 -4.83 10.41
CA PRO A 64 1.92 -3.62 11.24
C PRO A 64 3.05 -2.63 10.87
N ASP A 65 4.14 -3.12 10.30
CA ASP A 65 5.34 -2.35 9.91
C ASP A 65 5.08 -1.35 8.78
N VAL A 66 4.17 -1.67 7.87
CA VAL A 66 3.76 -0.77 6.77
C VAL A 66 2.69 0.24 7.20
N LEU A 67 2.29 0.29 8.47
CA LEU A 67 1.27 1.24 8.93
C LEU A 67 1.90 2.56 9.40
N HIS A 68 1.33 3.67 8.96
CA HIS A 68 1.54 4.98 9.57
C HIS A 68 0.23 5.48 10.17
N ASN A 69 0.20 5.65 11.49
CA ASN A 69 -1.01 6.06 12.23
C ASN A 69 -2.24 5.17 11.94
N GLY A 70 -2.02 3.86 11.78
CA GLY A 70 -3.07 2.87 11.50
C GLY A 70 -3.57 2.86 10.05
N LYS A 71 -2.85 3.51 9.15
CA LYS A 71 -3.24 3.67 7.74
C LYS A 71 -2.10 3.27 6.80
N VAL A 72 -2.46 2.99 5.56
CA VAL A 72 -1.54 2.83 4.43
C VAL A 72 -2.03 3.71 3.28
N ILE A 73 -1.12 4.45 2.66
CA ILE A 73 -1.38 5.22 1.45
C ILE A 73 -0.80 4.47 0.26
N LEU A 74 -1.67 4.12 -0.68
CA LEU A 74 -1.30 3.45 -1.92
C LEU A 74 -1.33 4.48 -3.04
N LYS A 75 -0.27 4.54 -3.86
CA LYS A 75 -0.25 5.38 -5.06
C LYS A 75 0.01 4.51 -6.28
N CYS A 76 -0.85 4.61 -7.27
CA CYS A 76 -0.59 4.10 -8.62
C CYS A 76 -0.17 5.28 -9.49
N VAL A 77 1.02 5.18 -10.09
CA VAL A 77 1.57 6.19 -10.99
C VAL A 77 1.59 5.63 -12.39
N ALA A 78 0.86 6.29 -13.29
CA ALA A 78 0.86 6.02 -14.72
C ALA A 78 1.79 7.02 -15.42
N THR A 79 2.72 6.51 -16.22
CA THR A 79 3.72 7.33 -16.91
C THR A 79 3.62 7.13 -18.42
N VAL A 80 3.50 8.23 -19.16
CA VAL A 80 3.60 8.24 -20.62
C VAL A 80 4.65 9.29 -20.99
N ASN A 81 5.80 8.85 -21.49
CA ASN A 81 6.99 9.70 -21.69
C ASN A 81 7.37 10.41 -20.37
N HIS A 82 7.22 11.74 -20.30
CA HIS A 82 7.54 12.56 -19.12
C HIS A 82 6.28 13.04 -18.36
N ILE A 83 5.11 12.53 -18.72
CA ILE A 83 3.83 12.92 -18.10
C ILE A 83 3.42 11.84 -17.11
N HIS A 84 3.09 12.26 -15.88
CA HIS A 84 2.65 11.38 -14.81
C HIS A 84 1.20 11.68 -14.41
N ALA A 85 0.37 10.64 -14.35
CA ALA A 85 -0.93 10.68 -13.71
C ALA A 85 -0.89 9.82 -12.44
N VAL A 86 -1.43 10.34 -11.34
CA VAL A 86 -1.35 9.68 -10.03
C VAL A 86 -2.75 9.43 -9.49
N SER A 87 -3.00 8.19 -9.07
CA SER A 87 -4.18 7.79 -8.32
C SER A 87 -3.78 7.39 -6.90
N ILE A 88 -4.50 7.90 -5.90
CA ILE A 88 -4.17 7.71 -4.47
C ILE A 88 -5.34 7.01 -3.77
N LYS A 89 -5.03 6.02 -2.94
CA LYS A 89 -6.00 5.31 -2.11
C LYS A 89 -5.49 5.16 -0.68
N GLU A 90 -6.30 5.57 0.30
CA GLU A 90 -6.07 5.32 1.72
C GLU A 90 -6.78 4.01 2.12
N ILE A 91 -6.06 3.11 2.80
CA ILE A 91 -6.66 1.98 3.51
C ILE A 91 -6.33 2.05 5.00
N ARG A 92 -7.21 1.51 5.84
CA ARG A 92 -7.07 1.53 7.30
C ARG A 92 -6.99 0.12 7.87
N ALA A 93 -6.15 -0.04 8.89
CA ALA A 93 -6.04 -1.29 9.62
C ALA A 93 -6.95 -1.30 10.86
N ILE A 94 -7.92 -2.20 10.87
CA ILE A 94 -8.74 -2.54 12.03
C ILE A 94 -7.82 -3.21 13.06
N GLY A 95 -7.86 -2.74 14.32
CA GLY A 95 -7.02 -3.26 15.41
C GLY A 95 -5.64 -2.62 15.58
N SER A 96 -5.21 -1.71 14.69
CA SER A 96 -3.91 -1.03 14.78
C SER A 96 -3.69 -0.24 16.08
N LYS A 97 -4.73 0.42 16.60
CA LYS A 97 -4.65 1.16 17.88
C LYS A 97 -4.36 0.25 19.08
N GLN A 98 -4.82 -1.00 19.04
CA GLN A 98 -4.65 -1.94 20.14
C GLN A 98 -3.21 -2.46 20.22
N LEU A 99 -2.54 -2.63 19.09
CA LEU A 99 -1.14 -3.06 19.05
C LEU A 99 -0.19 -1.98 19.58
N GLU A 100 -0.41 -0.72 19.23
CA GLU A 100 0.40 0.41 19.72
C GLU A 100 0.21 0.65 21.22
N LEU A 101 -1.02 0.51 21.73
CA LEU A 101 -1.27 0.58 23.17
C LEU A 101 -0.58 -0.56 23.93
N HIS A 102 -0.60 -1.78 23.37
CA HIS A 102 0.02 -2.93 24.00
C HIS A 102 1.55 -2.80 24.07
N LYS A 103 2.21 -2.30 23.01
CA LYS A 103 3.66 -2.00 23.04
C LYS A 103 4.02 -0.98 24.10
N CYS A 104 3.24 0.10 24.21
CA CYS A 104 3.47 1.14 25.21
C CYS A 104 3.35 0.58 26.64
N LEU A 105 2.30 -0.21 26.90
CA LEU A 105 2.11 -0.90 28.18
C LEU A 105 3.29 -1.83 28.50
N PHE A 106 3.73 -2.64 27.54
CA PHE A 106 4.87 -3.55 27.71
C PHE A 106 6.18 -2.82 27.96
N TYR A 107 6.41 -1.70 27.28
CA TYR A 107 7.58 -0.87 27.53
C TYR A 107 7.54 -0.24 28.93
N LEU A 108 6.37 0.27 29.34
CA LEU A 108 6.17 0.83 30.67
C LEU A 108 6.42 -0.21 31.76
N THR A 109 5.91 -1.44 31.60
CA THR A 109 6.13 -2.52 32.57
C THR A 109 7.61 -2.87 32.67
N ILE A 110 8.31 -3.01 31.54
CA ILE A 110 9.77 -3.27 31.52
C ILE A 110 10.53 -2.17 32.27
N VAL A 111 10.24 -0.89 31.99
CA VAL A 111 10.90 0.25 32.66
C VAL A 111 10.64 0.23 34.17
N ILE A 112 9.40 0.00 34.60
CA ILE A 112 9.04 -0.07 36.02
C ILE A 112 9.79 -1.23 36.71
N THR A 113 9.85 -2.41 36.08
CA THR A 113 10.58 -3.55 36.64
C THR A 113 12.08 -3.28 36.77
N LEU A 114 12.70 -2.62 35.78
CA LEU A 114 14.11 -2.26 35.85
C LEU A 114 14.41 -1.26 36.98
N ILE A 115 13.53 -0.28 37.17
CA ILE A 115 13.65 0.70 38.26
C ILE A 115 13.56 0.00 39.62
N LEU A 116 12.57 -0.89 39.80
CA LEU A 116 12.38 -1.63 41.05
C LEU A 116 13.51 -2.62 41.36
N CYS A 117 14.18 -3.16 40.34
CA CYS A 117 15.33 -4.06 40.52
C CYS A 117 16.65 -3.32 40.81
N ALA A 118 16.71 -2.00 40.56
CA ALA A 118 17.91 -1.18 40.76
C ALA A 118 17.96 -0.48 42.14
N THR A 119 16.89 -0.60 42.93
CA THR A 119 16.78 -0.11 44.33
C THR A 119 16.90 -1.24 45.32
#